data_AF-A0A7V0QI34-F1
#
_entry.id   AF-A0A7V0QI34-F1
#
_cell.length_a   1.000
_cell.length_b   1.000
_cell.length_c   1.000
_cell.angle_alpha   90.00
_cell.angle_beta   90.00
_cell.angle_gamma   90.00
#
_symmetry.space_group_name_H-M   'P 1'
#
loop_
_entity.id
_entity.type
_entity.pdbx_description
1 polymer ?
#
loop_
_entity_poly.entity_id
_entity_poly.type
_entity_poly.pdbx_seq_one_letter_code
_entity_poly.pdbx_strand_id
1 'polypeptide(L)'
;MIIDIHTHPCLDRPFETMETIIRSAKKLGIDKLCLLGDVLYFGYEPTPGQIRQINDSTIAIVKRYPDTLIGFCFLNPAHSKEFIFEEINRCVIGEKFKGIKLEVAVNARDRRLDPILEKAHELKVPILHHSWYKVVDKKPNESDPSDIADLASRFPEVNIIMAHLSGCGIRGVLDIRPFPNVYVDTSGSQPISGMVEYAVEKLGAERILFGSDVPGRDFSCQLGRIYGAKIGEKQRRLILGTNAKRLLGIK
;
A
#
# COMPACT_ATOMS: atom_id res chain seq x y z
N MET A 1 -17.14 -2.84 8.53
CA MET A 1 -16.39 -3.17 7.31
C MET A 1 -14.91 -3.02 7.60
N ILE A 2 -14.13 -4.06 7.34
CA ILE A 2 -12.67 -4.09 7.43
C ILE A 2 -12.11 -4.14 6.00
N ILE A 3 -11.15 -3.27 5.70
CA ILE A 3 -10.45 -3.23 4.42
C ILE A 3 -8.96 -3.38 4.70
N ASP A 4 -8.36 -4.40 4.11
CA ASP A 4 -6.92 -4.54 4.05
C ASP A 4 -6.36 -3.75 2.87
N ILE A 5 -5.56 -2.72 3.13
CA ILE A 5 -4.95 -1.88 2.08
C ILE A 5 -3.71 -2.52 1.43
N HIS A 6 -3.22 -3.63 1.96
CA HIS A 6 -1.92 -4.19 1.57
C HIS A 6 -1.96 -5.72 1.50
N THR A 7 -2.21 -6.25 0.31
CA THR A 7 -2.24 -7.69 0.02
C THR A 7 -1.51 -7.99 -1.28
N HIS A 8 -0.66 -9.02 -1.25
CA HIS A 8 0.07 -9.48 -2.43
C HIS A 8 -0.49 -10.82 -2.93
N PRO A 9 -0.79 -10.95 -4.23
CA PRO A 9 -1.00 -12.26 -4.85
C PRO A 9 0.34 -12.99 -5.04
N CYS A 10 0.26 -14.26 -5.38
CA CYS A 10 1.39 -15.03 -5.89
C CYS A 10 1.20 -15.22 -7.40
N LEU A 11 2.22 -14.94 -8.21
CA LEU A 11 2.14 -15.18 -9.66
C LEU A 11 2.08 -16.66 -10.00
N ASP A 12 2.69 -17.51 -9.16
CA ASP A 12 2.52 -18.95 -9.27
C ASP A 12 1.15 -19.34 -8.72
N ARG A 13 0.31 -19.98 -9.56
CA ARG A 13 -1.05 -20.42 -9.20
C ARG A 13 -1.89 -19.27 -8.59
N PRO A 14 -2.12 -18.19 -9.36
CA PRO A 14 -2.66 -16.94 -8.82
C PRO A 14 -4.07 -17.10 -8.27
N PHE A 15 -4.90 -17.94 -8.91
CA PHE A 15 -6.28 -18.14 -8.49
C PHE A 15 -6.36 -19.03 -7.24
N GLU A 16 -5.63 -20.14 -7.19
CA GLU A 16 -5.65 -21.05 -6.05
C GLU A 16 -5.13 -20.38 -4.77
N THR A 17 -4.06 -19.59 -4.91
CA THR A 17 -3.50 -18.79 -3.81
C THR A 17 -4.52 -17.76 -3.33
N MET A 18 -5.13 -17.01 -4.24
CA MET A 18 -6.10 -15.98 -3.89
C MET A 18 -7.40 -16.53 -3.33
N GLU A 19 -7.90 -17.68 -3.79
CA GLU A 19 -9.05 -18.37 -3.19
C GLU A 19 -8.78 -18.72 -1.73
N THR A 20 -7.55 -19.13 -1.41
CA THR A 20 -7.14 -19.41 -0.03
C THR A 20 -7.07 -18.14 0.81
N ILE A 21 -6.44 -17.08 0.29
CA ILE A 21 -6.35 -15.77 0.96
C ILE A 21 -7.75 -15.20 1.23
N ILE A 22 -8.64 -15.18 0.24
CA ILE A 22 -10.02 -14.68 0.37
C ILE A 22 -10.81 -15.48 1.41
N ARG A 23 -10.68 -16.80 1.41
CA ARG A 23 -11.34 -17.66 2.39
C ARG A 23 -10.85 -17.37 3.81
N SER A 24 -9.56 -17.13 4.01
CA SER A 24 -9.01 -16.73 5.31
C SER A 24 -9.47 -15.34 5.73
N ALA A 25 -9.46 -14.37 4.81
CA ALA A 25 -9.97 -13.02 5.04
C ALA A 25 -11.43 -13.03 5.50
N LYS A 26 -12.30 -13.79 4.81
CA LYS A 26 -13.72 -13.94 5.17
C LYS A 26 -13.92 -14.53 6.57
N LYS A 27 -13.14 -15.55 6.95
CA LYS A 27 -13.21 -16.15 8.30
C LYS A 27 -12.87 -15.15 9.41
N LEU A 28 -12.06 -14.15 9.10
CA LEU A 28 -11.62 -13.11 10.04
C LEU A 28 -12.43 -11.80 9.92
N GLY A 29 -13.49 -11.79 9.09
CA GLY A 29 -14.34 -10.62 8.90
C GLY A 29 -13.70 -9.49 8.10
N ILE A 30 -12.68 -9.78 7.28
CA ILE A 30 -12.12 -8.83 6.32
C ILE A 30 -12.99 -8.81 5.07
N ASP A 31 -13.58 -7.66 4.75
CA ASP A 31 -14.56 -7.51 3.68
C ASP A 31 -13.92 -7.25 2.31
N LYS A 32 -12.82 -6.49 2.29
CA LYS A 32 -12.11 -6.14 1.04
C LYS A 32 -10.60 -6.20 1.19
N LEU A 33 -9.91 -6.56 0.11
CA LEU A 33 -8.46 -6.64 0.01
C LEU A 33 -7.97 -5.78 -1.17
N CYS A 34 -6.97 -4.94 -0.92
CA CYS A 34 -6.29 -4.18 -1.97
C CYS A 34 -5.09 -4.97 -2.50
N LEU A 35 -5.16 -5.35 -3.77
CA LEU A 35 -4.21 -6.22 -4.43
C LEU A 35 -3.12 -5.40 -5.11
N LEU A 36 -1.88 -5.57 -4.63
CA LEU A 36 -0.75 -4.72 -4.99
C LEU A 36 0.17 -5.34 -6.07
N GLY A 37 -0.18 -6.54 -6.57
CA GLY A 37 0.65 -7.33 -7.49
C GLY A 37 1.76 -8.12 -6.77
N ASP A 38 2.29 -9.16 -7.40
CA ASP A 38 3.43 -9.92 -6.90
C ASP A 38 4.74 -9.18 -7.24
N VAL A 39 4.96 -8.05 -6.57
CA VAL A 39 5.93 -7.01 -6.96
C VAL A 39 7.40 -7.44 -6.87
N LEU A 40 7.69 -8.57 -6.23
CA LEU A 40 9.05 -9.09 -6.06
C LEU A 40 9.34 -10.36 -6.88
N TYR A 41 8.35 -10.91 -7.59
CA TYR A 41 8.50 -12.17 -8.35
C TYR A 41 9.67 -12.13 -9.34
N PHE A 42 9.85 -11.00 -10.03
CA PHE A 42 10.94 -10.78 -10.99
C PHE A 42 12.12 -9.98 -10.41
N GLY A 43 12.21 -9.89 -9.08
CA GLY A 43 13.18 -9.05 -8.39
C GLY A 43 12.79 -7.56 -8.35
N TYR A 44 13.75 -6.71 -8.00
CA TYR A 44 13.50 -5.28 -7.73
C TYR A 44 13.49 -4.38 -8.97
N GLU A 45 13.97 -4.88 -10.11
CA GLU A 45 14.06 -4.12 -11.36
C GLU A 45 13.37 -4.87 -12.51
N PRO A 46 12.06 -5.19 -12.38
CA PRO A 46 11.34 -5.91 -13.42
C PRO A 46 11.28 -5.08 -14.71
N THR A 47 11.41 -5.73 -15.86
CA THR A 47 11.26 -5.12 -17.19
C THR A 47 9.81 -4.66 -17.44
N PRO A 48 9.55 -3.80 -18.44
CA PRO A 48 8.19 -3.41 -18.81
C PRO A 48 7.24 -4.59 -19.09
N GLY A 49 7.74 -5.65 -19.74
CA GLY A 49 6.96 -6.87 -20.00
C GLY A 49 6.60 -7.64 -18.72
N GLN A 50 7.53 -7.72 -17.77
CA GLN A 50 7.30 -8.35 -16.47
C GLN A 50 6.32 -7.56 -15.59
N ILE A 51 6.38 -6.22 -15.63
CA ILE A 51 5.39 -5.35 -14.97
C ILE A 51 3.99 -5.58 -15.55
N ARG A 52 3.87 -5.63 -16.88
CA ARG A 52 2.60 -5.96 -17.53
C ARG A 52 2.07 -7.33 -17.09
N GLN A 53 2.94 -8.33 -16.98
CA GLN A 53 2.55 -9.66 -16.49
C GLN A 53 2.01 -9.62 -15.05
N ILE A 54 2.66 -8.87 -14.15
CA ILE A 54 2.19 -8.67 -12.76
C ILE A 54 0.80 -8.00 -12.75
N ASN A 55 0.64 -6.92 -13.51
CA ASN A 55 -0.63 -6.19 -13.57
C ASN A 55 -1.73 -7.01 -14.28
N ASP A 56 -1.42 -7.79 -15.31
CA ASP A 56 -2.36 -8.69 -16.00
C ASP A 56 -2.92 -9.75 -15.05
N SER A 57 -2.05 -10.35 -14.23
CA SER A 57 -2.47 -11.27 -13.17
C SER A 57 -3.40 -10.56 -12.17
N THR A 58 -3.01 -9.36 -11.72
CA THR A 58 -3.83 -8.55 -10.80
C THR A 58 -5.21 -8.24 -11.38
N ILE A 59 -5.28 -7.84 -12.66
CA ILE A 59 -6.53 -7.56 -13.37
C ILE A 59 -7.39 -8.82 -13.44
N ALA A 60 -6.82 -9.95 -13.84
CA ALA A 60 -7.54 -11.21 -13.98
C ALA A 60 -8.15 -11.68 -12.64
N ILE A 61 -7.39 -11.56 -11.54
CA ILE A 61 -7.84 -11.90 -10.19
C ILE A 61 -8.96 -10.95 -9.75
N VAL A 62 -8.78 -9.62 -9.90
CA VAL A 62 -9.79 -8.63 -9.50
C VAL A 62 -11.10 -8.83 -10.27
N LYS A 63 -11.04 -9.10 -11.59
CA LYS A 63 -12.22 -9.39 -12.41
C LYS A 63 -12.99 -10.63 -11.94
N ARG A 64 -12.31 -11.62 -11.37
CA ARG A 64 -12.93 -12.83 -10.85
C ARG A 64 -13.62 -12.62 -9.49
N TYR A 65 -13.13 -11.67 -8.68
CA TYR A 65 -13.68 -11.37 -7.34
C TYR A 65 -13.92 -9.86 -7.11
N PRO A 66 -14.70 -9.17 -7.95
CA PRO A 66 -14.80 -7.71 -7.95
C PRO A 66 -15.46 -7.13 -6.69
N ASP A 67 -16.27 -7.92 -5.98
CA ASP A 67 -16.91 -7.48 -4.74
C ASP A 67 -15.96 -7.51 -3.53
N THR A 68 -14.89 -8.30 -3.62
CA THR A 68 -13.92 -8.52 -2.54
C THR A 68 -12.58 -7.83 -2.80
N LEU A 69 -12.18 -7.69 -4.07
CA LEU A 69 -10.84 -7.24 -4.42
C LEU A 69 -10.84 -5.85 -5.07
N ILE A 70 -9.80 -5.08 -4.75
CA ILE A 70 -9.55 -3.76 -5.30
C ILE A 70 -8.13 -3.77 -5.88
N GLY A 71 -7.97 -3.48 -7.18
CA GLY A 71 -6.65 -3.49 -7.81
C GLY A 71 -5.87 -2.19 -7.60
N PHE A 72 -4.55 -2.32 -7.45
CA PHE A 72 -3.57 -1.25 -7.55
C PHE A 72 -2.66 -1.51 -8.75
N CYS A 73 -2.26 -0.44 -9.45
CA CYS A 73 -1.35 -0.52 -10.59
C CYS A 73 0.09 -0.56 -10.07
N PHE A 74 0.81 -1.66 -10.28
CA PHE A 74 2.23 -1.71 -9.96
C PHE A 74 3.06 -1.06 -11.07
N LEU A 75 3.99 -0.19 -10.67
CA LEU A 75 4.90 0.50 -11.58
C LEU A 75 6.33 0.47 -11.04
N ASN A 76 7.29 0.56 -11.95
CA ASN A 76 8.68 0.84 -11.64
C ASN A 76 9.06 2.20 -12.29
N PRO A 77 9.36 3.25 -11.51
CA PRO A 77 9.70 4.57 -12.05
C PRO A 77 11.00 4.63 -12.85
N ALA A 78 11.81 3.57 -12.87
CA ALA A 78 13.05 3.51 -13.64
C ALA A 78 12.82 3.42 -15.15
N HIS A 79 11.61 3.10 -15.60
CA HIS A 79 11.27 2.98 -17.02
C HIS A 79 10.83 4.30 -17.65
N SER A 80 10.65 4.29 -18.97
CA SER A 80 10.28 5.49 -19.71
C SER A 80 8.90 6.01 -19.32
N LYS A 81 8.72 7.34 -19.44
CA LYS A 81 7.46 8.02 -19.13
C LYS A 81 6.31 7.47 -19.98
N GLU A 82 6.59 7.12 -21.23
CA GLU A 82 5.62 6.56 -22.18
C GLU A 82 5.05 5.24 -21.65
N PHE A 83 5.92 4.30 -21.28
CA PHE A 83 5.49 3.01 -20.72
C PHE A 83 4.68 3.20 -19.43
N ILE A 84 5.17 4.04 -18.51
CA ILE A 84 4.50 4.32 -17.24
C ILE A 84 3.08 4.85 -17.50
N PHE A 85 2.92 5.77 -18.45
CA PHE A 85 1.63 6.38 -18.74
C PHE A 85 0.67 5.41 -19.45
N GLU A 86 1.19 4.59 -20.37
CA GLU A 86 0.41 3.50 -20.97
C GLU A 86 -0.16 2.56 -19.91
N GLU A 87 0.67 2.16 -18.93
CA GLU A 87 0.26 1.21 -17.92
C GLU A 87 -0.71 1.81 -16.89
N ILE A 88 -0.53 3.09 -16.53
CA ILE A 88 -1.53 3.85 -15.74
C ILE A 88 -2.85 3.92 -16.50
N ASN A 89 -2.85 4.26 -17.79
CA ASN A 89 -4.07 4.35 -18.58
C ASN A 89 -4.78 2.99 -18.65
N ARG A 90 -4.04 1.91 -18.82
CA ARG A 90 -4.58 0.55 -18.86
C ARG A 90 -5.22 0.14 -17.52
N CYS A 91 -4.46 0.26 -16.43
CA CYS A 91 -4.88 -0.28 -15.13
C CYS A 91 -5.82 0.66 -14.36
N VAL A 92 -5.47 1.94 -14.26
CA VAL A 92 -6.23 2.91 -13.45
C VAL A 92 -7.47 3.39 -14.20
N ILE A 93 -7.35 3.74 -15.48
CA ILE A 93 -8.49 4.25 -16.26
C ILE A 93 -9.31 3.09 -16.85
N GLY A 94 -8.65 2.17 -17.56
CA GLY A 94 -9.31 1.03 -18.23
C GLY A 94 -9.93 0.05 -17.24
N GLU A 95 -9.14 -0.40 -16.26
CA GLU A 95 -9.55 -1.42 -15.28
C GLU A 95 -10.04 -0.85 -13.95
N LYS A 96 -10.09 0.48 -13.81
CA LYS A 96 -10.62 1.21 -12.64
C LYS A 96 -9.89 0.88 -11.34
N PHE A 97 -8.61 0.55 -11.41
CA PHE A 97 -7.77 0.37 -10.24
C PHE A 97 -7.77 1.63 -9.38
N LYS A 98 -7.69 1.44 -8.06
CA LYS A 98 -7.95 2.50 -7.07
C LYS A 98 -6.69 3.11 -6.47
N GLY A 99 -5.53 2.74 -6.98
CA GLY A 99 -4.25 3.24 -6.50
C GLY A 99 -3.08 2.78 -7.35
N ILE A 100 -1.91 3.30 -7.02
CA ILE A 100 -0.63 2.94 -7.63
C ILE A 100 0.26 2.34 -6.54
N LYS A 101 0.93 1.23 -6.82
CA LYS A 101 1.92 0.61 -5.94
C LYS A 101 3.32 0.85 -6.51
N LEU A 102 4.21 1.33 -5.66
CA LEU A 102 5.63 1.49 -5.92
C LEU A 102 6.45 0.70 -4.89
N GLU A 103 7.61 0.20 -5.35
CA GLU A 103 8.52 -0.67 -4.61
C GLU A 103 9.93 -0.06 -4.59
N VAL A 104 10.91 -0.78 -4.04
CA VAL A 104 12.30 -0.31 -3.85
C VAL A 104 13.12 -0.05 -5.12
N ALA A 105 12.53 -0.05 -6.31
CA ALA A 105 13.27 0.19 -7.55
C ALA A 105 13.85 1.60 -7.63
N VAL A 106 13.12 2.59 -7.10
CA VAL A 106 13.51 4.00 -7.10
C VAL A 106 13.16 4.64 -5.76
N ASN A 107 14.09 5.40 -5.19
CA ASN A 107 13.90 6.09 -3.92
C ASN A 107 12.87 7.24 -4.06
N ALA A 108 12.09 7.51 -3.03
CA ALA A 108 11.04 8.55 -3.04
C ALA A 108 11.57 9.99 -3.28
N ARG A 109 12.87 10.24 -3.06
CA ARG A 109 13.56 11.50 -3.43
C ARG A 109 13.93 11.59 -4.90
N ASP A 110 13.78 10.53 -5.68
CA ASP A 110 14.10 10.59 -7.10
C ASP A 110 13.03 11.36 -7.88
N ARG A 111 13.45 12.18 -8.85
CA ARG A 111 12.54 12.98 -9.68
C ARG A 111 11.83 12.14 -10.75
N ARG A 112 12.26 10.90 -10.98
CA ARG A 112 11.56 9.94 -11.86
C ARG A 112 10.15 9.59 -11.35
N LEU A 113 9.86 9.79 -10.07
CA LEU A 113 8.52 9.61 -9.53
C LEU A 113 7.56 10.74 -9.94
N ASP A 114 8.07 11.92 -10.27
CA ASP A 114 7.27 13.13 -10.43
C ASP A 114 6.15 12.99 -11.47
N PRO A 115 6.38 12.42 -12.67
CA PRO A 115 5.31 12.19 -13.63
C PRO A 115 4.22 11.23 -13.12
N ILE A 116 4.57 10.28 -12.25
CA ILE A 116 3.60 9.34 -11.65
C ILE A 116 2.73 10.10 -10.65
N LEU A 117 3.32 10.97 -9.83
CA LEU A 117 2.59 11.79 -8.84
C LEU A 117 1.67 12.79 -9.52
N GLU A 118 2.12 13.45 -10.59
CA GLU A 118 1.28 14.33 -11.42
C GLU A 118 0.05 13.58 -11.96
N LYS A 119 0.25 12.39 -12.54
CA LYS A 119 -0.86 11.56 -13.02
C LYS A 119 -1.76 11.06 -11.89
N ALA A 120 -1.20 10.69 -10.73
CA ALA A 120 -1.97 10.27 -9.58
C ALA A 120 -2.86 11.41 -9.03
N HIS A 121 -2.35 12.64 -9.01
CA HIS A 121 -3.11 13.84 -8.67
C HIS A 121 -4.30 14.04 -9.64
N GLU A 122 -4.04 14.04 -10.94
CA GLU A 122 -5.07 14.19 -11.98
C GLU A 122 -6.19 13.14 -11.85
N LEU A 123 -5.80 11.88 -11.61
CA LEU A 123 -6.70 10.74 -11.51
C LEU A 123 -7.33 10.60 -10.11
N LYS A 124 -6.89 11.39 -9.13
CA LYS A 124 -7.31 11.35 -7.73
C LYS A 124 -7.18 9.96 -7.11
N VAL A 125 -6.08 9.26 -7.40
CA VAL A 125 -5.77 7.96 -6.82
C VAL A 125 -4.55 8.07 -5.88
N PRO A 126 -4.56 7.38 -4.73
CA PRO A 126 -3.41 7.34 -3.83
C PRO A 126 -2.24 6.55 -4.41
N ILE A 127 -1.04 6.84 -3.90
CA ILE A 127 0.17 6.05 -4.14
C ILE A 127 0.55 5.32 -2.86
N LEU A 128 0.74 4.01 -2.91
CA LEU A 128 1.37 3.22 -1.86
C LEU A 128 2.84 3.01 -2.22
N HIS A 129 3.74 3.59 -1.44
CA HIS A 129 5.18 3.49 -1.65
C HIS A 129 5.82 2.71 -0.52
N HIS A 130 6.64 1.71 -0.88
CA HIS A 130 7.40 0.95 0.11
C HIS A 130 8.34 1.87 0.90
N SER A 131 8.29 1.75 2.22
CA SER A 131 9.16 2.49 3.13
C SER A 131 9.54 1.61 4.30
N TRP A 132 10.81 1.63 4.69
CA TRP A 132 11.28 0.93 5.88
C TRP A 132 12.49 1.64 6.49
N TYR A 133 12.50 1.80 7.81
CA TYR A 133 13.67 2.33 8.51
C TYR A 133 14.66 1.20 8.79
N LYS A 134 15.48 0.87 7.78
CA LYS A 134 16.37 -0.30 7.81
C LYS A 134 17.84 0.09 7.84
N VAL A 135 18.63 -0.59 8.67
CA VAL A 135 20.10 -0.43 8.72
C VAL A 135 20.81 -1.62 8.09
N VAL A 136 20.39 -2.85 8.40
CA VAL A 136 20.97 -4.08 7.87
C VAL A 136 20.23 -4.48 6.59
N ASP A 137 20.95 -4.86 5.54
CA ASP A 137 20.37 -5.25 4.24
C ASP A 137 19.42 -4.21 3.63
N LYS A 138 19.66 -2.91 3.87
CA LYS A 138 18.96 -1.82 3.18
C LYS A 138 19.28 -1.89 1.69
N LYS A 139 18.26 -1.87 0.83
CA LYS A 139 18.50 -1.85 -0.62
C LYS A 139 18.91 -0.44 -1.05
N PRO A 140 19.74 -0.29 -2.11
CA PRO A 140 20.26 1.02 -2.51
C PRO A 140 19.21 2.11 -2.68
N ASN A 141 18.06 1.75 -3.27
CA ASN A 141 16.95 2.66 -3.57
C ASN A 141 15.76 2.51 -2.60
N GLU A 142 15.91 1.70 -1.54
CA GLU A 142 14.86 1.56 -0.53
C GLU A 142 14.63 2.89 0.19
N SER A 143 13.38 3.32 0.21
CA SER A 143 12.99 4.57 0.84
C SER A 143 12.82 4.39 2.34
N ASP A 144 13.17 5.42 3.09
CA ASP A 144 12.77 5.58 4.47
C ASP A 144 11.74 6.71 4.63
N PRO A 145 11.12 6.87 5.81
CA PRO A 145 10.11 7.89 6.05
C PRO A 145 10.54 9.32 5.74
N SER A 146 11.84 9.64 5.82
CA SER A 146 12.33 10.98 5.48
C SER A 146 12.31 11.21 3.96
N ASP A 147 12.46 10.16 3.17
CA ASP A 147 12.32 10.19 1.71
C ASP A 147 10.85 10.35 1.31
N ILE A 148 9.94 9.69 2.04
CA ILE A 148 8.49 9.89 1.88
C ILE A 148 8.09 11.32 2.21
N ALA A 149 8.64 11.89 3.29
CA ALA A 149 8.43 13.29 3.65
C ALA A 149 8.90 14.25 2.53
N ASP A 150 10.04 13.98 1.88
CA ASP A 150 10.49 14.74 0.71
C ASP A 150 9.46 14.67 -0.43
N LEU A 151 9.03 13.46 -0.81
CA LEU A 151 8.02 13.25 -1.84
C LEU A 151 6.71 13.99 -1.52
N ALA A 152 6.24 13.88 -0.27
CA ALA A 152 5.02 14.53 0.19
C ALA A 152 5.11 16.06 0.16
N SER A 153 6.28 16.63 0.47
CA SER A 153 6.51 18.08 0.42
C SER A 153 6.39 18.65 -0.99
N ARG A 154 6.75 17.86 -2.00
CA ARG A 154 6.71 18.24 -3.42
C ARG A 154 5.33 18.06 -4.04
N PHE A 155 4.55 17.11 -3.50
CA PHE A 155 3.21 16.79 -3.97
C PHE A 155 2.17 16.81 -2.83
N PRO A 156 1.92 17.99 -2.22
CA PRO A 156 1.02 18.11 -1.06
C PRO A 156 -0.43 17.74 -1.39
N GLU A 157 -0.81 17.76 -2.67
CA GLU A 157 -2.16 17.43 -3.16
C GLU A 157 -2.36 15.93 -3.48
N VAL A 158 -1.31 15.11 -3.37
CA VAL A 158 -1.40 13.66 -3.60
C VAL A 158 -1.40 12.92 -2.27
N ASN A 159 -2.38 12.03 -2.10
CA ASN A 159 -2.40 11.14 -0.95
C ASN A 159 -1.34 10.04 -1.14
N ILE A 160 -0.40 9.97 -0.21
CA ILE A 160 0.68 8.98 -0.19
C ILE A 160 0.46 8.05 0.99
N ILE A 161 0.48 6.75 0.76
CA ILE A 161 0.45 5.70 1.79
C ILE A 161 1.89 5.22 1.97
N MET A 162 2.48 5.55 3.10
CA MET A 162 3.76 5.02 3.54
C MET A 162 3.55 3.60 4.06
N ALA A 163 4.25 2.63 3.48
CA ALA A 163 4.16 1.26 3.94
C ALA A 163 4.76 1.06 5.35
N HIS A 164 4.18 0.13 6.10
CA HIS A 164 4.81 -0.53 7.25
C HIS A 164 5.10 0.35 8.49
N LEU A 165 4.06 0.72 9.24
CA LEU A 165 4.15 1.51 10.47
C LEU A 165 5.28 1.08 11.41
N SER A 166 5.31 -0.20 11.84
CA SER A 166 6.36 -0.64 12.79
C SER A 166 7.72 -0.85 12.12
N GLY A 167 7.77 -1.04 10.80
CA GLY A 167 9.03 -1.03 10.05
C GLY A 167 9.66 0.35 9.98
N CYS A 168 8.83 1.39 10.00
CA CYS A 168 9.24 2.79 10.05
C CYS A 168 9.50 3.31 11.48
N GLY A 169 8.84 2.71 12.48
CA GLY A 169 9.03 2.99 13.89
C GLY A 169 8.63 4.40 14.34
N ILE A 170 8.96 4.73 15.59
CA ILE A 170 8.62 6.02 16.22
C ILE A 170 9.18 7.21 15.43
N ARG A 171 10.41 7.07 14.90
CA ARG A 171 11.04 8.12 14.10
C ARG A 171 10.27 8.37 12.80
N GLY A 172 9.88 7.31 12.10
CA GLY A 172 9.13 7.43 10.86
C GLY A 172 7.80 8.15 11.03
N VAL A 173 7.09 7.88 12.12
CA VAL A 173 5.86 8.62 12.49
C VAL A 173 6.14 10.12 12.66
N LEU A 174 7.27 10.50 13.26
CA LEU A 174 7.63 11.91 13.43
C LEU A 174 8.02 12.57 12.10
N ASP A 175 8.71 11.85 11.22
CA ASP A 175 9.14 12.37 9.91
C ASP A 175 7.93 12.72 9.03
N ILE A 176 6.88 11.88 9.01
CA ILE A 176 5.68 12.14 8.20
C ILE A 176 4.64 13.04 8.87
N ARG A 177 4.75 13.27 10.19
CA ARG A 177 3.77 14.04 10.97
C ARG A 177 3.39 15.40 10.34
N PRO A 178 4.35 16.23 9.85
CA PRO A 178 4.05 17.54 9.26
C PRO A 178 3.24 17.49 7.96
N PHE A 179 3.11 16.32 7.32
CA PHE A 179 2.54 16.17 5.98
C PHE A 179 1.14 15.55 6.07
N PRO A 180 0.06 16.35 6.02
CA PRO A 180 -1.30 15.86 6.22
C PRO A 180 -1.78 14.91 5.11
N ASN A 181 -1.14 14.95 3.93
CA ASN A 181 -1.40 14.07 2.80
C ASN A 181 -0.73 12.70 2.90
N VAL A 182 0.05 12.43 3.95
CA VAL A 182 0.69 11.13 4.18
C VAL A 182 -0.12 10.29 5.17
N TYR A 183 -0.53 9.12 4.69
CA TYR A 183 -1.11 8.02 5.45
C TYR A 183 -0.02 6.99 5.75
N VAL A 184 -0.25 6.14 6.75
CA VAL A 184 0.63 4.99 7.05
C VAL A 184 -0.20 3.73 7.23
N ASP A 185 0.19 2.64 6.57
CA ASP A 185 -0.44 1.34 6.83
C ASP A 185 0.29 0.54 7.91
N THR A 186 -0.41 -0.41 8.54
CA THR A 186 0.15 -1.20 9.65
C THR A 186 0.87 -2.47 9.24
N SER A 187 1.10 -2.70 7.95
CA SER A 187 1.44 -4.02 7.40
C SER A 187 2.91 -4.46 7.63
N GLY A 188 3.23 -5.70 7.23
CA GLY A 188 4.59 -6.24 6.98
C GLY A 188 5.46 -6.57 8.19
N SER A 189 5.27 -5.87 9.30
CA SER A 189 6.05 -6.01 10.53
C SER A 189 5.36 -6.92 11.55
N GLN A 190 6.09 -7.39 12.56
CA GLN A 190 5.48 -7.99 13.75
C GLN A 190 4.69 -6.91 14.53
N PRO A 191 3.58 -7.25 15.20
CA PRO A 191 2.89 -6.33 16.10
C PRO A 191 3.82 -5.86 17.21
N ILE A 192 3.92 -4.54 17.39
CA ILE A 192 4.67 -3.92 18.49
C ILE A 192 3.66 -3.14 19.34
N SER A 193 3.58 -3.48 20.63
CA SER A 193 2.68 -2.80 21.58
C SER A 193 3.02 -1.31 21.68
N GLY A 194 2.01 -0.45 21.73
CA GLY A 194 2.18 1.01 21.82
C GLY A 194 2.42 1.70 20.48
N MET A 195 2.77 0.98 19.40
CA MET A 195 3.08 1.61 18.11
C MET A 195 1.85 2.22 17.44
N VAL A 196 0.68 1.53 17.52
CA VAL A 196 -0.58 2.05 16.98
C VAL A 196 -1.06 3.24 17.81
N GLU A 197 -0.99 3.15 19.13
CA GLU A 197 -1.34 4.22 20.06
C GLU A 197 -0.49 5.47 19.81
N TYR A 198 0.82 5.29 19.66
CA TYR A 198 1.74 6.38 19.33
C TYR A 198 1.40 7.04 17.99
N ALA A 199 1.13 6.24 16.96
CA ALA A 199 0.70 6.76 15.67
C ALA A 199 -0.62 7.53 15.78
N VAL A 200 -1.61 7.02 16.53
CA VAL A 200 -2.89 7.70 16.77
C VAL A 200 -2.67 9.03 17.49
N GLU A 201 -1.80 9.06 18.50
CA GLU A 201 -1.46 10.26 19.27
C GLU A 201 -0.78 11.33 18.39
N LYS A 202 0.19 10.93 17.55
CA LYS A 202 1.01 11.87 16.77
C LYS A 202 0.39 12.27 15.43
N LEU A 203 -0.32 11.36 14.77
CA LEU A 203 -0.85 11.56 13.42
C LEU A 203 -2.37 11.77 13.39
N GLY A 204 -3.08 11.29 14.41
CA GLY A 204 -4.52 11.10 14.37
C GLY A 204 -4.90 9.78 13.70
N ALA A 205 -5.94 9.12 14.22
CA ALA A 205 -6.42 7.84 13.69
C ALA A 205 -6.87 7.91 12.22
N GLU A 206 -7.23 9.10 11.73
CA GLU A 206 -7.68 9.35 10.35
C GLU A 206 -6.58 9.11 9.28
N ARG A 207 -5.31 9.10 9.68
CA ARG A 207 -4.14 8.90 8.79
C ARG A 207 -3.53 7.50 8.87
N ILE A 208 -4.17 6.57 9.58
CA ILE A 208 -3.66 5.21 9.76
C ILE A 208 -4.59 4.23 9.04
N LEU A 209 -4.01 3.29 8.30
CA LEU A 209 -4.72 2.30 7.50
C LEU A 209 -4.39 0.89 7.98
N PHE A 210 -5.39 0.03 8.11
CA PHE A 210 -5.13 -1.39 8.30
C PHE A 210 -4.56 -2.00 7.02
N GLY A 211 -3.44 -2.70 7.15
CA GLY A 211 -2.84 -3.52 6.10
C GLY A 211 -2.20 -4.76 6.72
N SER A 212 -2.24 -5.90 6.03
CA SER A 212 -1.63 -7.13 6.53
C SER A 212 -0.24 -7.41 5.98
N ASP A 213 -0.03 -7.22 4.67
CA ASP A 213 1.11 -7.77 3.92
C ASP A 213 1.06 -9.30 3.80
N VAL A 214 -0.15 -9.88 3.69
CA VAL A 214 -0.33 -11.30 3.34
C VAL A 214 0.22 -11.56 1.92
N PRO A 215 0.88 -12.71 1.65
CA PRO A 215 1.14 -13.83 2.55
C PRO A 215 2.36 -13.67 3.47
N GLY A 216 3.11 -12.57 3.40
CA GLY A 216 4.28 -12.32 4.26
C GLY A 216 3.94 -12.28 5.75
N ARG A 217 2.71 -11.85 6.09
CA ARG A 217 2.15 -11.90 7.46
C ARG A 217 0.72 -12.45 7.47
N ASP A 218 0.41 -13.19 8.52
CA ASP A 218 -0.94 -13.71 8.73
C ASP A 218 -1.92 -12.62 9.19
N PHE A 219 -3.14 -12.64 8.65
CA PHE A 219 -4.20 -11.69 8.98
C PHE A 219 -4.51 -11.63 10.48
N SER A 220 -4.53 -12.76 11.19
CA SER A 220 -4.90 -12.80 12.61
C SER A 220 -3.89 -12.03 13.47
N CYS A 221 -2.61 -12.15 13.13
CA CYS A 221 -1.52 -11.42 13.78
C CYS A 221 -1.67 -9.90 13.58
N GLN A 222 -2.01 -9.49 12.36
CA GLN A 222 -2.14 -8.07 12.00
C GLN A 222 -3.43 -7.45 12.56
N LEU A 223 -4.54 -8.19 12.56
CA LEU A 223 -5.77 -7.78 13.26
C LEU A 223 -5.55 -7.68 14.77
N GLY A 224 -4.79 -8.63 15.35
CA GLY A 224 -4.43 -8.63 16.77
C GLY A 224 -3.72 -7.35 17.20
N ARG A 225 -2.89 -6.75 16.33
CA ARG A 225 -2.28 -5.43 16.56
C ARG A 225 -3.33 -4.33 16.78
N ILE A 226 -4.37 -4.31 15.94
CA ILE A 226 -5.40 -3.26 15.96
C ILE A 226 -6.37 -3.48 17.12
N TYR A 227 -6.78 -4.73 17.37
CA TYR A 227 -7.67 -5.06 18.48
C TYR A 227 -6.99 -5.00 19.84
N GLY A 228 -5.69 -5.28 19.90
CA GLY A 228 -4.89 -5.18 21.12
C GLY A 228 -4.45 -3.76 21.47
N ALA A 229 -4.57 -2.81 20.54
CA ALA A 229 -4.23 -1.41 20.79
C ALA A 229 -5.22 -0.74 21.74
N LYS A 230 -4.72 0.02 22.71
CA LYS A 230 -5.51 0.77 23.70
C LYS A 230 -6.08 2.07 23.11
N ILE A 231 -6.90 1.93 22.07
CA ILE A 231 -7.57 3.02 21.34
C ILE A 231 -9.09 2.87 21.40
N GLY A 232 -9.80 3.99 21.25
CA GLY A 232 -11.26 3.99 21.31
C GLY A 232 -11.91 3.31 20.10
N GLU A 233 -13.13 2.81 20.27
CA GLU A 233 -13.90 2.11 19.22
C GLU A 233 -14.04 2.92 17.91
N LYS A 234 -14.23 4.23 18.02
CA LYS A 234 -14.32 5.12 16.85
C LYS A 234 -13.00 5.12 16.07
N GLN A 235 -11.88 5.28 16.76
CA GLN A 235 -10.53 5.26 16.16
C GLN A 235 -10.24 3.90 15.53
N ARG A 236 -10.60 2.80 16.20
CA ARG A 236 -10.41 1.46 15.67
C ARG A 236 -11.16 1.24 14.36
N ARG A 237 -12.42 1.70 14.27
CA ARG A 237 -13.20 1.62 13.02
C ARG A 237 -12.61 2.46 11.89
N LEU A 238 -12.04 3.62 12.21
CA LEU A 238 -11.33 4.44 11.23
C LEU A 238 -10.19 3.64 10.59
N ILE A 239 -9.33 3.09 11.43
CA ILE A 239 -8.13 2.34 11.01
C ILE A 239 -8.51 1.08 10.24
N LEU A 240 -9.46 0.29 10.76
CA LEU A 240 -9.86 -0.99 10.15
C LEU A 240 -10.49 -0.84 8.76
N GLY A 241 -11.08 0.30 8.41
CA GLY A 241 -11.64 0.42 7.07
C GLY A 241 -12.28 1.75 6.69
N THR A 242 -12.76 2.58 7.63
CA THR A 242 -13.40 3.85 7.22
C THR A 242 -12.42 4.79 6.50
N ASN A 243 -11.15 4.82 6.92
CA ASN A 243 -10.12 5.61 6.25
C ASN A 243 -9.85 5.12 4.83
N ALA A 244 -9.61 3.81 4.66
CA ALA A 244 -9.38 3.20 3.35
C ALA A 244 -10.59 3.41 2.42
N LYS A 245 -11.81 3.25 2.95
CA LYS A 245 -13.05 3.50 2.20
C LYS A 245 -13.10 4.92 1.63
N ARG A 246 -12.83 5.92 2.48
CA ARG A 246 -12.81 7.34 2.10
C ARG A 246 -11.70 7.61 1.08
N LEU A 247 -10.50 7.12 1.35
CA LEU A 247 -9.31 7.36 0.53
C LEU A 247 -9.46 6.78 -0.88
N LEU A 248 -10.08 5.61 -1.02
CA LEU A 248 -10.28 4.92 -2.30
C LEU A 248 -11.59 5.33 -3.02
N GLY A 249 -12.43 6.15 -2.37
CA GLY A 249 -13.71 6.59 -2.93
C GLY A 249 -14.68 5.44 -3.23
N ILE A 250 -14.72 4.42 -2.36
CA ILE A 250 -15.57 3.23 -2.55
C ILE A 250 -16.81 3.29 -1.64
N LYS A 251 -17.93 2.73 -2.14
CA LYS A 251 -19.24 2.76 -1.46
C LYS A 251 -19.37 1.69 -0.38
#